data_AF-A0A960IVQ0-F1
#
_entry.id   AF-A0A960IVQ0-F1
#
_cell.length_a   1.000
_cell.length_b   1.000
_cell.length_c   1.000
_cell.angle_alpha   90.00
_cell.angle_beta   90.00
_cell.angle_gamma   90.00
#
_symmetry.space_group_name_H-M   'P 1'
#
loop_
_entity.id
_entity.type
_entity.pdbx_description
1 polymer ?
#
loop_
_entity_poly.entity_id
_entity_poly.type
_entity_poly.pdbx_seq_one_letter_code
_entity_poly.pdbx_strand_id
1 'polypeptide(L)'
;TVPIAELADSLGISHGHLDREFRRVVGITPRALARLLRLQRMLAELDVGSPVRWTDVAADLGWFDQAHFVRDFKRHTGVTPSEYLEAQRDNYAGAEVGEGAGFVPEA
;
A
#
# COMPACT_ATOMS: atom_id res chain seq x y z
N THR A 1 8.52 -9.35 0.30
CA THR A 1 7.83 -9.41 1.61
C THR A 1 7.64 -10.86 1.97
N VAL A 2 7.76 -11.25 3.25
CA VAL A 2 7.56 -12.65 3.67
C VAL A 2 6.05 -12.95 3.77
N PRO A 3 5.55 -14.07 3.23
CA PRO A 3 4.17 -14.51 3.45
C PRO A 3 3.87 -14.68 4.95
N ILE A 4 2.67 -14.26 5.37
CA ILE A 4 2.25 -14.43 6.77
C ILE A 4 2.23 -15.91 7.20
N ALA A 5 2.01 -16.83 6.25
CA ALA A 5 2.07 -18.25 6.51
C ALA A 5 3.48 -18.72 6.90
N GLU A 6 4.47 -18.35 6.09
CA GLU A 6 5.87 -18.67 6.36
C GLU A 6 6.33 -18.06 7.70
N LEU A 7 5.86 -16.85 8.03
CA LEU A 7 6.12 -16.24 9.33
C LEU A 7 5.52 -17.07 10.47
N ALA A 8 4.26 -17.51 10.35
CA ALA A 8 3.61 -18.33 11.37
C ALA A 8 4.32 -19.68 11.56
N ASP A 9 4.70 -20.33 10.45
CA ASP A 9 5.44 -21.60 10.43
C ASP A 9 6.82 -21.45 11.10
N SER A 10 7.56 -20.36 10.79
CA SER A 10 8.87 -20.09 11.39
C SER A 10 8.81 -19.88 12.92
N LEU A 11 7.66 -19.47 13.44
CA LEU A 11 7.40 -19.24 14.85
C LEU A 11 6.77 -20.46 15.54
N GLY A 12 6.44 -21.52 14.79
CA GLY A 12 5.79 -22.72 15.32
C GLY A 12 4.36 -22.49 15.84
N ILE A 13 3.68 -21.45 15.34
CA ILE A 13 2.32 -21.09 15.77
C ILE A 13 1.33 -21.12 14.62
N SER A 14 0.06 -21.31 14.93
CA SER A 14 -0.98 -21.22 13.91
C SER A 14 -1.20 -19.78 13.46
N HIS A 15 -1.67 -19.59 12.22
CA HIS A 15 -2.11 -18.29 11.71
C HIS A 15 -3.07 -17.57 12.66
N GLY A 16 -4.05 -18.31 13.22
CA GLY A 16 -5.03 -17.72 14.14
C GLY A 16 -4.42 -17.27 15.47
N HIS A 17 -3.36 -17.95 15.94
CA HIS A 17 -2.59 -17.51 17.09
C HIS A 17 -1.80 -16.24 16.75
N LEU A 18 -1.06 -16.23 15.64
CA LEU A 18 -0.31 -15.05 15.19
C LEU A 18 -1.23 -13.83 15.03
N ASP A 19 -2.38 -14.00 14.39
CA ASP A 19 -3.37 -12.93 14.20
C ASP A 19 -3.92 -12.38 15.52
N ARG A 20 -4.12 -13.23 16.54
CA ARG A 20 -4.58 -12.78 17.87
C ARG A 20 -3.50 -12.02 18.61
N GLU A 21 -2.30 -12.59 18.70
CA GLU A 21 -1.20 -11.97 19.43
C GLU A 21 -0.75 -10.66 18.78
N PHE A 22 -0.70 -10.62 17.44
CA PHE A 22 -0.34 -9.40 16.72
C PHE A 22 -1.40 -8.31 16.91
N ARG A 23 -2.70 -8.66 16.88
CA ARG A 23 -3.77 -7.69 17.24
C ARG A 23 -3.64 -7.22 18.68
N ARG A 24 -3.29 -8.10 19.62
CA ARG A 24 -3.13 -7.75 21.04
C ARG A 24 -1.98 -6.75 21.26
N VAL A 25 -0.88 -6.89 20.52
CA VAL A 25 0.32 -6.05 20.70
C VAL A 25 0.30 -4.80 19.81
N VAL A 26 -0.09 -4.93 18.54
CA VAL A 26 0.00 -3.87 17.52
C VAL A 26 -1.36 -3.22 17.21
N GLY A 27 -2.47 -3.83 17.63
CA GLY A 27 -3.83 -3.33 17.41
C GLY A 27 -4.45 -3.72 16.05
N ILE A 28 -3.67 -4.26 15.13
CA ILE A 28 -4.12 -4.67 13.77
C ILE A 28 -3.66 -6.09 13.44
N THR A 29 -4.05 -6.63 12.29
CA THR A 29 -3.54 -7.94 11.84
C THR A 29 -2.19 -7.79 11.13
N PRO A 30 -1.35 -8.86 11.10
CA PRO A 30 -0.16 -8.88 10.26
C PRO A 30 -0.48 -8.61 8.79
N ARG A 31 -1.61 -9.15 8.29
CA ARG A 31 -2.08 -8.91 6.91
C ARG A 31 -2.40 -7.44 6.66
N ALA A 32 -3.06 -6.77 7.61
CA ALA A 32 -3.38 -5.35 7.49
C ALA A 32 -2.10 -4.49 7.47
N LEU A 33 -1.15 -4.76 8.37
CA LEU A 33 0.13 -4.06 8.37
C LEU A 33 0.90 -4.30 7.06
N ALA A 34 0.99 -5.55 6.60
CA ALA A 34 1.66 -5.88 5.34
C ALA A 34 1.03 -5.18 4.13
N ARG A 35 -0.29 -4.94 4.14
CA ARG A 35 -0.96 -4.13 3.11
C ARG A 35 -0.57 -2.65 3.20
N LEU A 36 -0.58 -2.08 4.40
CA LEU A 36 -0.17 -0.69 4.62
C LEU A 36 1.28 -0.45 4.17
N LEU A 37 2.20 -1.35 4.53
CA LEU A 37 3.60 -1.25 4.13
C LEU A 37 3.78 -1.37 2.61
N ARG A 38 3.00 -2.22 1.93
CA ARG A 38 2.99 -2.28 0.46
C ARG A 38 2.51 -0.97 -0.16
N LEU A 39 1.44 -0.39 0.38
CA LEU A 39 0.90 0.89 -0.08
C LEU A 39 1.93 2.01 0.11
N GLN A 40 2.56 2.09 1.29
CA GLN A 40 3.63 3.07 1.56
C GLN A 40 4.80 2.91 0.60
N ARG A 41 5.23 1.67 0.35
CA ARG A 41 6.29 1.39 -0.62
C ARG A 41 5.91 1.81 -2.03
N MET A 42 4.69 1.50 -2.46
CA MET A 42 4.16 1.94 -3.76
C MET A 42 4.26 3.45 -3.90
N LEU A 43 3.80 4.19 -2.90
CA LEU A 43 3.80 5.66 -2.91
C LEU A 43 5.22 6.24 -2.94
N ALA A 44 6.18 5.58 -2.29
CA ALA A 44 7.58 5.99 -2.29
C ALA A 44 8.31 5.70 -3.61
N GLU A 45 7.90 4.66 -4.34
CA GLU A 45 8.51 4.25 -5.62
C GLU A 45 7.78 4.86 -6.85
N LEU A 46 6.63 5.51 -6.65
CA LEU A 46 5.82 6.08 -7.73
C LEU A 46 6.46 7.36 -8.28
N ASP A 47 6.95 7.30 -9.51
CA ASP A 47 7.35 8.50 -10.25
C ASP A 47 6.10 9.17 -10.87
N VAL A 48 5.73 10.32 -10.31
CA VAL A 48 4.56 11.09 -10.72
C VAL A 48 4.71 11.67 -12.14
N GLY A 49 5.95 11.93 -12.58
CA GLY A 49 6.26 12.52 -13.89
C GLY A 49 6.20 11.52 -15.05
N SER A 50 6.22 10.22 -14.76
CA SER A 50 6.28 9.17 -15.77
C SER A 50 4.94 8.45 -15.96
N PRO A 51 4.67 7.87 -17.15
CA PRO A 51 3.55 6.96 -17.33
C PRO A 51 3.68 5.73 -16.42
N VAL A 52 2.60 5.38 -15.72
CA VAL A 52 2.57 4.26 -14.77
C VAL A 52 1.78 3.10 -15.36
N ARG A 53 2.38 1.90 -15.36
CA ARG A 53 1.68 0.64 -15.69
C ARG A 53 1.26 -0.06 -14.41
N TRP A 54 -0.01 0.10 -14.03
CA TRP A 54 -0.54 -0.47 -12.78
C TRP A 54 -0.48 -1.99 -12.70
N THR A 55 -0.45 -2.69 -13.82
CA THR A 55 -0.21 -4.15 -13.86
C THR A 55 1.13 -4.52 -13.25
N ASP A 56 2.16 -3.76 -13.57
CA ASP A 56 3.54 -4.04 -13.17
C ASP A 56 3.72 -3.67 -11.70
N VAL A 57 3.23 -2.49 -11.32
CA VAL A 57 3.19 -2.05 -9.92
C VAL A 57 2.46 -3.07 -9.04
N ALA A 58 1.34 -3.61 -9.50
CA ALA A 58 0.60 -4.64 -8.77
C ALA A 58 1.43 -5.91 -8.60
N ALA A 59 2.08 -6.39 -9.68
CA ALA A 59 2.89 -7.60 -9.65
C ALA A 59 4.13 -7.44 -8.74
N ASP A 60 4.87 -6.35 -8.87
CA ASP A 60 6.12 -6.09 -8.15
C ASP A 60 5.90 -5.99 -6.63
N LEU A 61 4.73 -5.50 -6.22
CA LEU A 61 4.37 -5.32 -4.81
C LEU A 61 3.57 -6.50 -4.24
N GLY A 62 3.27 -7.51 -5.05
CA GLY A 62 2.68 -8.78 -4.63
C GLY A 62 1.16 -8.79 -4.56
N TRP A 63 0.47 -7.96 -5.36
CA TRP A 63 -0.94 -8.17 -5.69
C TRP A 63 -1.08 -9.17 -6.84
N PHE A 64 -2.14 -9.97 -6.78
CA PHE A 64 -2.43 -11.00 -7.78
C PHE A 64 -2.63 -10.43 -9.19
N ASP A 65 -3.38 -9.33 -9.31
CA ASP A 65 -3.62 -8.63 -10.57
C ASP A 65 -3.96 -7.15 -10.30
N GLN A 66 -4.05 -6.37 -11.38
CA GLN A 66 -4.39 -4.95 -11.33
C GLN A 66 -5.77 -4.72 -10.70
N ALA A 67 -6.77 -5.55 -10.98
CA ALA A 67 -8.13 -5.34 -10.49
C ALA A 67 -8.24 -5.57 -8.98
N HIS A 68 -7.49 -6.53 -8.43
CA HIS A 68 -7.33 -6.77 -7.02
C HIS A 68 -6.61 -5.58 -6.37
N PHE A 69 -5.50 -5.12 -6.95
CA PHE A 69 -4.78 -3.93 -6.50
C PHE A 69 -5.67 -2.69 -6.43
N VAL A 70 -6.40 -2.36 -7.51
CA VAL A 70 -7.27 -1.17 -7.55
C VAL A 70 -8.37 -1.23 -6.48
N ARG A 71 -9.01 -2.39 -6.30
CA ARG A 71 -10.02 -2.57 -5.23
C ARG A 71 -9.41 -2.46 -3.83
N ASP A 72 -8.21 -3.01 -3.65
CA ASP A 72 -7.47 -2.97 -2.39
C ASP A 72 -7.09 -1.53 -2.03
N PHE A 73 -6.52 -0.80 -2.99
CA PHE A 73 -6.12 0.59 -2.87
C PHE A 73 -7.33 1.48 -2.55
N LYS A 74 -8.42 1.37 -3.32
CA LYS A 74 -9.63 2.18 -3.11
C LYS A 74 -10.27 1.93 -1.74
N ARG A 75 -10.27 0.68 -1.28
CA ARG A 75 -10.78 0.35 0.06
C ARG A 75 -9.99 1.02 1.19
N HIS A 76 -8.72 1.33 0.96
CA HIS A 76 -7.84 1.91 1.97
C HIS A 76 -7.63 3.43 1.84
N THR A 77 -7.79 4.00 0.65
CA THR A 77 -7.55 5.43 0.38
C THR A 77 -8.80 6.21 -0.03
N GLY A 78 -9.91 5.52 -0.30
CA GLY A 78 -11.16 6.12 -0.80
C GLY A 78 -11.19 6.35 -2.32
N VAL A 79 -10.02 6.44 -2.97
CA VAL A 79 -9.86 6.74 -4.40
C VAL A 79 -9.11 5.64 -5.13
N THR A 80 -9.17 5.60 -6.45
CA THR A 80 -8.37 4.67 -7.26
C THR A 80 -6.91 5.16 -7.36
N PRO A 81 -5.95 4.25 -7.66
CA PRO A 81 -4.56 4.63 -7.90
C PRO A 81 -4.39 5.70 -8.98
N SER A 82 -5.18 5.63 -10.05
CA SER A 82 -5.15 6.63 -11.14
C SER A 82 -5.65 8.00 -10.68
N GLU A 83 -6.78 8.06 -9.97
CA GLU A 83 -7.31 9.32 -9.41
C GLU A 83 -6.30 9.93 -8.42
N TYR A 84 -5.66 9.11 -7.59
CA TYR A 84 -4.59 9.57 -6.70
C TYR A 84 -3.40 10.15 -7.48
N LEU A 85 -2.94 9.46 -8.53
CA LEU A 85 -1.80 9.92 -9.35
C LEU A 85 -2.12 11.21 -10.10
N GLU A 86 -3.34 11.36 -10.61
CA GLU A 86 -3.80 12.59 -11.25
C GLU A 86 -3.80 13.76 -10.26
N ALA A 87 -4.38 13.58 -9.07
CA ALA A 87 -4.33 14.60 -8.02
C ALA A 87 -2.90 14.94 -7.58
N GLN A 88 -1.98 13.96 -7.55
CA GLN A 88 -0.56 14.23 -7.31
C GLN A 88 0.03 15.07 -8.45
N ARG A 89 -0.21 14.72 -9.71
CA ARG A 89 0.31 15.48 -10.86
C ARG A 89 -0.15 16.93 -10.84
N ASP A 90 -1.40 17.18 -10.50
CA ASP A 90 -1.94 18.54 -10.37
C ASP A 90 -1.22 19.33 -9.27
N ASN A 91 -0.94 18.68 -8.13
CA ASN A 91 -0.16 19.29 -7.05
C ASN A 91 1.31 19.55 -7.44
N TYR A 92 1.94 18.65 -8.21
CA TYR A 92 3.31 18.82 -8.72
C TYR A 92 3.40 19.88 -9.84
N ALA A 93 2.37 20.02 -10.68
CA ALA A 93 2.31 21.04 -11.72
C ALA A 93 2.10 22.45 -11.15
N GLY A 94 1.47 22.56 -9.97
CA GLY A 94 1.30 23.81 -9.22
C GLY A 94 2.46 24.16 -8.28
N ALA A 95 3.38 23.22 -8.00
CA ALA A 95 4.51 23.43 -7.11
C ALA A 95 5.75 23.88 -7.92
N GLU A 96 5.99 25.20 -7.98
CA GLU A 96 7.37 25.66 -8.06
C GLU A 96 8.15 25.04 -6.89
N VAL A 97 9.29 24.42 -7.21
CA VAL A 97 10.13 23.61 -6.32
C VAL A 97 10.27 24.26 -4.93
N GLY A 98 9.48 23.77 -3.99
CA GLY A 98 9.51 24.16 -2.59
C GLY A 98 9.33 22.91 -1.73
N GLU A 99 10.30 22.65 -0.87
CA GLU A 99 10.43 21.43 -0.07
C GLU A 99 9.16 21.08 0.74
N GLY A 100 8.64 19.87 0.49
CA GLY A 100 8.06 18.98 1.49
C GLY A 100 6.64 19.26 2.00
N ALA A 101 5.69 18.43 1.59
CA ALA A 101 4.83 17.63 2.47
C ALA A 101 3.90 16.78 1.60
N GLY A 102 3.99 15.45 1.76
CA GLY A 102 3.13 14.50 1.08
C GLY A 102 1.66 14.66 1.46
N PHE A 103 0.79 14.36 0.49
CA PHE A 103 -0.66 14.45 0.58
C PHE A 103 -1.26 13.48 1.62
N VAL A 104 -2.05 14.02 2.55
CA VAL A 104 -2.97 13.27 3.42
C VAL A 104 -4.40 13.73 3.09
N PRO A 105 -5.27 12.89 2.52
CA PRO A 105 -6.66 13.27 2.25
C PRO A 105 -7.45 13.34 3.55
N GLU A 106 -8.29 14.38 3.70
CA GLU A 106 -9.26 14.48 4.79
C GLU A 106 -10.37 13.41 4.65
N ALA A 107 -10.82 12.90 5.80
CA ALA A 107 -11.69 11.74 5.97
C ALA A 107 -13.16 11.99 5.62
#